data_AF-A0A0L0M5L4-F1
#
_entry.id   AF-A0A0L0M5L4-F1
#
_cell.length_a   1.000
_cell.length_b   1.000
_cell.length_c   1.000
_cell.angle_alpha   90.00
_cell.angle_beta   90.00
_cell.angle_gamma   90.00
#
_symmetry.space_group_name_H-M   'P 1'
#
loop_
_entity.id
_entity.type
_entity.pdbx_description
1 polymer ?
#
loop_
_entity_poly.entity_id
_entity_poly.type
_entity_poly.pdbx_seq_one_letter_code
_entity_poly.pdbx_strand_id
1 'polypeptide(L)'
;MLKSPPFMPFSFMAEQSKTKRGLARRARNNKALFLPVSVATANQISLRSWTALDRVRAGDADSAAVIALAHATVVAARVSQAGFGDIDKETLDEVAAGLSQAIGRGCESGDWQLAPALLAPIGRVLDEHHRQLRQVRMAVIVEANEWLETRLEQGARFEDLLGDATSAAKQAGGE
;
A
#
# COMPACT_ATOMS: atom_id res chain seq x y z
N MET A 1 27.32 -1.72 37.67
CA MET A 1 26.74 -2.89 36.98
C MET A 1 25.31 -2.55 36.58
N LEU A 2 25.10 -2.11 35.33
CA LEU A 2 23.76 -1.85 34.79
C LEU A 2 23.13 -3.18 34.39
N LYS A 3 21.93 -3.48 34.91
CA LYS A 3 21.10 -4.62 34.48
C LYS A 3 20.24 -4.17 33.30
N SER A 4 20.37 -4.84 32.15
CA SER A 4 19.47 -4.70 31.00
C SER A 4 18.02 -5.01 31.39
N PRO A 5 17.02 -4.31 30.81
CA PRO A 5 15.63 -4.71 30.93
C PRO A 5 15.31 -5.93 30.04
N PRO A 6 14.33 -6.76 30.43
CA PRO A 6 13.93 -7.95 29.67
C PRO A 6 13.14 -7.59 28.41
N PHE A 7 13.42 -8.33 27.34
CA PHE A 7 12.68 -8.37 26.09
C PHE A 7 11.23 -8.85 26.35
N MET A 8 10.22 -8.01 26.09
CA MET A 8 8.82 -8.41 26.19
C MET A 8 8.33 -8.98 24.85
N PRO A 9 7.71 -10.18 24.83
CA PRO A 9 7.04 -10.71 23.65
C PRO A 9 5.70 -9.99 23.36
N PHE A 10 5.44 -9.69 22.09
CA PHE A 10 4.20 -9.10 21.56
C PHE A 10 3.03 -10.10 21.55
N SER A 11 2.59 -10.54 22.72
CA SER A 11 1.36 -11.33 22.83
C SER A 11 0.55 -10.93 24.05
N PHE A 12 -0.18 -9.82 23.90
CA PHE A 12 -1.31 -9.49 24.77
C PHE A 12 -2.26 -8.54 24.02
N MET A 13 -3.37 -9.09 23.51
CA MET A 13 -4.72 -8.50 23.43
C MET A 13 -5.57 -9.29 22.42
N ALA A 14 -6.03 -10.46 22.85
CA ALA A 14 -7.20 -11.10 22.28
C ALA A 14 -8.43 -10.68 23.09
N GLU A 15 -8.95 -9.48 22.86
CA GLU A 15 -10.35 -9.16 23.12
C GLU A 15 -10.69 -7.81 22.48
N GLN A 16 -11.37 -7.83 21.31
CA GLN A 16 -12.34 -6.82 20.82
C GLN A 16 -12.94 -7.35 19.49
N SER A 17 -13.64 -8.49 19.55
CA SER A 17 -14.34 -9.09 18.39
C SER A 17 -15.74 -8.49 18.13
N LYS A 18 -15.96 -7.20 18.39
CA LYS A 18 -17.28 -6.56 18.23
C LYS A 18 -17.24 -5.12 17.70
N THR A 19 -16.57 -4.84 16.58
CA THR A 19 -16.63 -3.45 16.03
C THR A 19 -16.52 -3.28 14.51
N LYS A 20 -16.38 -4.34 13.69
CA LYS A 20 -16.27 -4.14 12.22
C LYS A 20 -17.61 -3.76 11.53
N ARG A 21 -18.78 -4.05 12.12
CA ARG A 21 -20.10 -3.66 11.58
C ARG A 21 -20.51 -2.20 11.84
N GLY A 22 -19.79 -1.48 12.71
CA GLY A 22 -20.13 -0.11 13.12
C GLY A 22 -19.63 1.00 12.18
N LEU A 23 -18.54 0.73 11.43
CA LEU A 23 -17.89 1.73 10.57
C LEU A 23 -18.70 2.00 9.29
N ALA A 24 -19.22 0.95 8.63
CA ALA A 24 -20.09 1.11 7.46
C ALA A 24 -21.40 1.90 7.74
N ARG A 25 -21.91 1.85 8.98
CA ARG A 25 -23.07 2.66 9.40
C ARG A 25 -22.68 4.09 9.80
N ARG A 26 -21.46 4.32 10.32
CA ARG A 26 -20.91 5.68 10.56
C ARG A 26 -20.53 6.38 9.26
N ALA A 27 -20.15 5.63 8.22
CA ALA A 27 -19.77 6.16 6.92
C ALA A 27 -20.92 6.93 6.25
N ARG A 28 -22.16 6.47 6.41
CA ARG A 28 -23.36 7.12 5.84
C ARG A 28 -23.64 8.53 6.42
N ASN A 29 -23.09 8.86 7.58
CA ASN A 29 -23.33 10.15 8.24
C ASN A 29 -22.08 11.05 8.33
N ASN A 30 -20.91 10.60 7.87
CA ASN A 30 -19.69 11.40 7.93
C ASN A 30 -19.45 12.10 6.58
N LYS A 31 -19.95 13.33 6.46
CA LYS A 31 -19.77 14.18 5.26
C LYS A 31 -18.31 14.29 4.80
N ALA A 32 -17.34 14.16 5.71
CA ALA A 32 -15.92 14.20 5.39
C ALA A 32 -15.48 13.06 4.44
N LEU A 33 -16.16 11.90 4.46
CA LEU A 33 -15.83 10.76 3.58
C LEU A 33 -16.15 11.00 2.11
N PHE A 34 -16.99 11.99 1.82
CA PHE A 34 -17.31 12.40 0.45
C PHE A 34 -16.34 13.46 -0.10
N LEU A 35 -15.47 14.01 0.75
CA LEU A 35 -14.43 14.93 0.34
C LEU A 35 -13.11 14.18 0.16
N PRO A 36 -12.21 14.67 -0.71
CA PRO A 36 -10.83 14.20 -0.74
C PRO A 36 -10.12 14.44 0.59
N VAL A 37 -9.02 13.72 0.80
CA VAL A 37 -8.12 13.94 1.93
C VAL A 37 -7.58 15.37 1.86
N SER A 38 -7.38 16.02 3.02
CA SER A 38 -6.79 17.37 3.04
C SER A 38 -5.41 17.37 2.37
N VAL A 39 -5.03 18.46 1.70
CA VAL A 39 -3.73 18.55 1.01
C VAL A 39 -2.56 18.28 1.96
N ALA A 40 -2.62 18.79 3.19
CA ALA A 40 -1.59 18.56 4.21
C ALA A 40 -1.46 17.07 4.57
N THR A 41 -2.59 16.39 4.76
CA THR A 41 -2.61 14.95 5.05
C THR A 41 -2.17 14.12 3.84
N ALA A 42 -2.58 14.48 2.63
CA ALA A 42 -2.14 13.80 1.41
C ALA A 42 -0.62 13.90 1.24
N ASN A 43 -0.04 15.08 1.45
CA ASN A 43 1.41 15.27 1.43
C ASN A 43 2.12 14.41 2.49
N GLN A 44 1.58 14.36 3.71
CA GLN A 44 2.14 13.54 4.78
C GLN A 44 2.14 12.04 4.46
N ILE A 45 1.04 11.54 3.89
CA ILE A 45 0.92 10.13 3.47
C ILE A 45 1.94 9.85 2.35
N SER A 46 1.96 10.68 1.31
CA SER A 46 2.86 10.49 0.17
C SER A 46 4.34 10.62 0.52
N LEU A 47 4.69 11.45 1.51
CA LEU A 47 6.07 11.66 1.93
C LEU A 47 6.75 10.35 2.33
N ARG A 48 6.04 9.44 3.00
CA ARG A 48 6.60 8.14 3.40
C ARG A 48 7.07 7.33 2.19
N SER A 49 6.27 7.28 1.13
CA SER A 49 6.57 6.51 -0.08
C SER A 49 7.67 7.16 -0.91
N TRP A 50 7.68 8.49 -1.01
CA TRP A 50 8.74 9.22 -1.72
C TRP A 50 10.09 9.10 -1.01
N THR A 51 10.13 9.25 0.31
CA THR A 51 11.35 9.01 1.09
C THR A 51 11.85 7.57 0.93
N ALA A 52 10.95 6.58 0.87
CA ALA A 52 11.34 5.21 0.59
C ALA A 52 11.97 5.05 -0.81
N LEU A 53 11.39 5.68 -1.84
CA LEU A 53 11.96 5.66 -3.19
C LEU A 53 13.34 6.34 -3.24
N ASP A 54 13.52 7.44 -2.54
CA ASP A 54 14.80 8.15 -2.50
C ASP A 54 15.89 7.34 -1.77
N ARG A 55 15.53 6.61 -0.70
CA ARG A 55 16.45 5.66 -0.04
C ARG A 55 16.89 4.54 -0.99
N VAL A 56 15.94 3.94 -1.72
CA VAL A 56 16.25 2.92 -2.73
C VAL A 56 17.18 3.50 -3.81
N ARG A 57 16.91 4.72 -4.30
CA ARG A 57 17.78 5.40 -5.29
C ARG A 57 19.20 5.62 -4.77
N ALA A 58 19.35 5.86 -3.48
CA ALA A 58 20.64 6.01 -2.83
C ALA A 58 21.36 4.67 -2.56
N GLY A 59 20.75 3.53 -2.89
CA GLY A 59 21.28 2.19 -2.60
C GLY A 59 21.03 1.72 -1.15
N ASP A 60 20.29 2.48 -0.35
CA ASP A 60 19.92 2.16 1.03
C ASP A 60 18.54 1.48 1.10
N ALA A 61 18.30 0.52 0.19
CA ALA A 61 17.06 -0.24 0.18
C ALA A 61 17.02 -1.22 1.36
N ASP A 62 15.97 -1.12 2.19
CA ASP A 62 15.67 -2.05 3.26
C ASP A 62 14.22 -2.56 3.15
N SER A 63 13.85 -3.51 4.02
CA SER A 63 12.51 -4.06 4.06
C SER A 63 11.44 -2.99 4.25
N ALA A 64 11.68 -2.00 5.12
CA ALA A 64 10.72 -0.94 5.40
C ALA A 64 10.47 -0.06 4.17
N ALA A 65 11.51 0.26 3.40
CA ALA A 65 11.41 1.03 2.16
C ALA A 65 10.63 0.26 1.09
N VAL A 66 11.00 -1.00 0.83
CA VAL A 66 10.32 -1.82 -0.18
C VAL A 66 8.85 -2.07 0.18
N ILE A 67 8.54 -2.33 1.45
CA ILE A 67 7.16 -2.53 1.91
C ILE A 67 6.34 -1.23 1.82
N ALA A 68 6.95 -0.06 2.06
CA ALA A 68 6.26 1.22 1.88
C ALA A 68 5.89 1.48 0.41
N LEU A 69 6.75 1.08 -0.53
CA LEU A 69 6.48 1.17 -1.98
C LEU A 69 5.41 0.16 -2.41
N ALA A 70 5.48 -1.08 -1.90
CA ALA A 70 4.47 -2.12 -2.15
C ALA A 70 3.09 -1.70 -1.64
N HIS A 71 3.01 -1.14 -0.44
CA HIS A 71 1.76 -0.62 0.12
C HIS A 71 1.13 0.46 -0.78
N ALA A 72 1.91 1.48 -1.16
CA ALA A 72 1.42 2.53 -2.06
C ALA A 72 0.94 1.95 -3.40
N THR A 73 1.68 0.98 -3.96
CA THR A 73 1.33 0.31 -5.22
C THR A 73 0.02 -0.45 -5.11
N VAL A 74 -0.17 -1.26 -4.05
CA VAL A 74 -1.41 -2.02 -3.85
C VAL A 74 -2.60 -1.10 -3.67
N VAL A 75 -2.47 -0.03 -2.87
CA VAL A 75 -3.54 0.95 -2.69
C VAL A 75 -3.85 1.65 -4.02
N ALA A 76 -2.83 2.09 -4.76
CA ALA A 76 -3.02 2.76 -6.03
C ALA A 76 -3.74 1.88 -7.06
N ALA A 77 -3.38 0.60 -7.13
CA ALA A 77 -4.03 -0.38 -7.98
C ALA A 77 -5.48 -0.64 -7.56
N ARG A 78 -5.78 -0.77 -6.25
CA ARG A 78 -7.15 -0.97 -5.75
C ARG A 78 -8.06 0.22 -6.01
N VAL A 79 -7.55 1.44 -5.85
CA VAL A 79 -8.28 2.68 -6.18
C VAL A 79 -8.49 2.76 -7.70
N SER A 80 -7.51 2.35 -8.50
CA SER A 80 -7.63 2.29 -9.96
C SER A 80 -8.71 1.31 -10.41
N GLN A 81 -8.77 0.12 -9.80
CA GLN A 81 -9.82 -0.88 -10.05
C GLN A 81 -11.21 -0.38 -9.68
N ALA A 82 -11.33 0.53 -8.71
CA ALA A 82 -12.60 1.17 -8.36
C ALA A 82 -13.02 2.27 -9.37
N GLY A 83 -12.27 2.44 -10.47
CA GLY A 83 -12.57 3.40 -11.55
C GLY A 83 -11.95 4.77 -11.36
N PHE A 84 -10.99 4.93 -10.43
CA PHE A 84 -10.36 6.21 -10.11
C PHE A 84 -8.88 6.28 -10.49
N GLY A 85 -8.44 5.44 -11.43
CA GLY A 85 -7.04 5.34 -11.85
C GLY A 85 -6.78 5.99 -13.20
N ASP A 86 -5.72 6.78 -13.29
CA ASP A 86 -5.24 7.38 -14.56
C ASP A 86 -3.94 6.74 -15.06
N ILE A 87 -3.36 5.83 -14.28
CA ILE A 87 -2.14 5.09 -14.64
C ILE A 87 -2.46 3.92 -15.56
N ASP A 88 -1.60 3.68 -16.54
CA ASP A 88 -1.74 2.51 -17.41
C ASP A 88 -1.47 1.20 -16.65
N LYS A 89 -2.19 0.16 -17.06
CA LYS A 89 -2.10 -1.16 -16.43
C LYS A 89 -0.70 -1.76 -16.56
N GLU A 90 -0.03 -1.58 -17.70
CA GLU A 90 1.29 -2.15 -17.96
C GLU A 90 2.32 -1.66 -16.94
N THR A 91 2.31 -0.37 -16.61
CA THR A 91 3.18 0.22 -15.59
C THR A 91 2.87 -0.32 -14.19
N LEU A 92 1.58 -0.49 -13.85
CA LEU A 92 1.20 -1.10 -12.57
C LEU A 92 1.65 -2.57 -12.49
N ASP A 93 1.47 -3.34 -13.55
CA ASP A 93 1.85 -4.75 -13.64
C ASP A 93 3.38 -4.91 -13.54
N GLU A 94 4.14 -4.07 -14.24
CA GLU A 94 5.61 -4.03 -14.18
C GLU A 94 6.10 -3.75 -12.76
N VAL A 95 5.58 -2.69 -12.12
CA VAL A 95 5.98 -2.31 -10.77
C VAL A 95 5.59 -3.37 -9.75
N ALA A 96 4.39 -3.93 -9.86
CA ALA A 96 3.92 -4.98 -8.96
C ALA A 96 4.77 -6.24 -9.05
N ALA A 97 5.11 -6.69 -10.27
CA ALA A 97 6.00 -7.83 -10.49
C ALA A 97 7.40 -7.56 -9.92
N GLY A 98 7.96 -6.38 -10.17
CA GLY A 98 9.27 -5.98 -9.69
C GLY A 98 9.37 -5.92 -8.16
N LEU A 99 8.36 -5.34 -7.50
CA LEU A 99 8.28 -5.29 -6.04
C LEU A 99 8.06 -6.68 -5.43
N SER A 100 7.21 -7.51 -6.04
CA SER A 100 6.99 -8.90 -5.60
C SER A 100 8.29 -9.71 -5.61
N GLN A 101 9.07 -9.62 -6.69
CA GLN A 101 10.38 -10.27 -6.79
C GLN A 101 11.37 -9.76 -5.73
N ALA A 102 11.39 -8.45 -5.48
CA ALA A 102 12.28 -7.86 -4.49
C ALA A 102 11.92 -8.26 -3.06
N ILE A 103 10.63 -8.37 -2.73
CA ILE A 103 10.17 -8.84 -1.43
C ILE A 103 10.54 -10.32 -1.26
N GLY A 104 10.27 -11.16 -2.26
CA GLY A 104 10.66 -12.57 -2.24
C GLY A 104 12.17 -12.74 -1.99
N ARG A 105 13.00 -12.05 -2.79
CA ARG A 105 14.47 -12.05 -2.60
C ARG A 105 14.89 -11.52 -1.24
N GLY A 106 14.30 -10.43 -0.77
CA GLY A 106 14.62 -9.82 0.52
C GLY A 106 14.28 -10.72 1.70
N CYS A 107 13.16 -11.44 1.63
CA CYS A 107 12.76 -12.45 2.61
C CYS A 107 13.72 -13.65 2.65
N GLU A 108 14.23 -14.09 1.50
CA GLU A 108 15.10 -15.25 1.39
C GLU A 108 16.58 -14.95 1.71
N SER A 109 17.08 -13.80 1.27
CA SER A 109 18.52 -13.48 1.25
C SER A 109 18.90 -12.24 2.04
N GLY A 110 17.92 -11.43 2.46
CA GLY A 110 18.15 -10.11 3.05
C GLY A 110 18.50 -9.02 2.02
N ASP A 111 18.53 -9.33 0.72
CA ASP A 111 18.77 -8.35 -0.34
C ASP A 111 17.47 -7.69 -0.82
N TRP A 112 17.31 -6.42 -0.45
CA TRP A 112 16.13 -5.59 -0.75
C TRP A 112 16.33 -4.66 -1.95
N GLN A 113 17.45 -4.77 -2.67
CA GLN A 113 17.73 -3.86 -3.78
C GLN A 113 16.69 -4.00 -4.90
N LEU A 114 16.35 -2.88 -5.53
CA LEU A 114 15.45 -2.85 -6.68
C LEU A 114 16.25 -2.66 -7.97
N ALA A 115 15.77 -3.26 -9.07
CA ALA A 115 16.39 -3.07 -10.37
C ALA A 115 16.30 -1.57 -10.74
N PRO A 116 17.38 -0.92 -11.21
CA PRO A 116 17.38 0.49 -11.56
C PRO A 116 16.28 0.88 -12.57
N ALA A 117 15.93 -0.04 -13.47
CA ALA A 117 14.85 0.13 -14.44
C ALA A 117 13.48 0.37 -13.78
N LEU A 118 13.24 -0.17 -12.57
CA LEU A 118 11.97 -0.01 -11.85
C LEU A 118 11.80 1.35 -11.18
N LEU A 119 12.87 2.13 -11.01
CA LEU A 119 12.83 3.36 -10.21
C LEU A 119 11.96 4.46 -10.85
N ALA A 120 11.93 4.53 -12.18
CA ALA A 120 11.08 5.49 -12.89
C ALA A 120 9.60 5.03 -12.94
N PRO A 121 9.28 3.77 -13.28
CA PRO A 121 7.92 3.23 -13.15
C PRO A 121 7.33 3.37 -11.74
N ILE A 122 8.10 3.09 -10.69
CA ILE A 122 7.66 3.29 -9.30
C ILE A 122 7.30 4.76 -9.05
N GLY A 123 8.11 5.70 -9.55
CA GLY A 123 7.78 7.13 -9.46
C GLY A 123 6.41 7.46 -10.05
N ARG A 124 6.07 6.90 -11.21
CA ARG A 124 4.76 7.11 -11.85
C ARG A 124 3.61 6.56 -10.99
N VAL A 125 3.80 5.39 -10.35
CA VAL A 125 2.81 4.83 -9.41
C VAL A 125 2.65 5.72 -8.18
N LEU A 126 3.73 6.31 -7.65
CA LEU A 126 3.66 7.22 -6.51
C LEU A 126 2.99 8.54 -6.85
N ASP A 127 3.23 9.08 -8.05
CA ASP A 127 2.52 10.25 -8.56
C ASP A 127 1.02 9.98 -8.67
N GLU A 128 0.64 8.81 -9.19
CA GLU A 128 -0.75 8.39 -9.27
C GLU A 128 -1.37 8.22 -7.87
N HIS A 129 -0.67 7.55 -6.96
CA HIS A 129 -1.14 7.42 -5.58
C HIS A 129 -1.35 8.79 -4.92
N HIS A 130 -0.42 9.73 -5.12
CA HIS A 130 -0.55 11.09 -4.62
C HIS A 130 -1.72 11.84 -5.24
N ARG A 131 -1.92 11.73 -6.56
CA ARG A 131 -3.08 12.31 -7.26
C ARG A 131 -4.39 11.76 -6.69
N GLN A 132 -4.47 10.45 -6.49
CA GLN A 132 -5.64 9.78 -5.93
C GLN A 132 -5.98 10.31 -4.54
N LEU A 133 -4.99 10.47 -3.65
CA LEU A 133 -5.21 11.04 -2.31
C LEU A 133 -5.83 12.43 -2.35
N ARG A 134 -5.48 13.24 -3.36
CA ARG A 134 -5.94 14.63 -3.50
C ARG A 134 -7.28 14.78 -4.22
N GLN A 135 -7.67 13.80 -5.05
CA GLN A 135 -8.80 13.94 -5.97
C GLN A 135 -9.93 12.94 -5.70
N VAL A 136 -9.60 11.78 -5.15
CA VAL A 136 -10.57 10.72 -4.89
C VAL A 136 -11.22 10.93 -3.53
N ARG A 137 -12.51 10.61 -3.43
CA ARG A 137 -13.26 10.66 -2.18
C ARG A 137 -12.58 9.79 -1.13
N MET A 138 -12.43 10.32 0.09
CA MET A 138 -11.75 9.65 1.19
C MET A 138 -12.33 8.26 1.48
N ALA A 139 -13.64 8.04 1.26
CA ALA A 139 -14.26 6.72 1.39
C ALA A 139 -13.54 5.63 0.57
N VAL A 140 -13.22 5.89 -0.69
CA VAL A 140 -12.59 4.91 -1.59
C VAL A 140 -11.15 4.61 -1.15
N ILE A 141 -10.42 5.64 -0.72
CA ILE A 141 -9.07 5.49 -0.18
C ILE A 141 -9.09 4.65 1.10
N VAL A 142 -10.04 4.92 2.01
CA VAL A 142 -10.21 4.15 3.25
C VAL A 142 -10.56 2.70 2.94
N GLU A 143 -11.51 2.45 2.04
CA GLU A 143 -11.89 1.09 1.63
C GLU A 143 -10.71 0.31 1.04
N ALA A 144 -9.85 0.96 0.24
CA ALA A 144 -8.65 0.32 -0.30
C ALA A 144 -7.63 -0.06 0.80
N ASN A 145 -7.42 0.82 1.79
CA ASN A 145 -6.53 0.53 2.92
C ASN A 145 -7.12 -0.53 3.85
N GLU A 146 -8.41 -0.45 4.20
CA GLU A 146 -9.09 -1.46 5.04
C GLU A 146 -9.07 -2.84 4.38
N TRP A 147 -9.20 -2.90 3.06
CA TRP A 147 -9.04 -4.13 2.30
C TRP A 147 -7.63 -4.71 2.45
N LEU A 148 -6.58 -3.88 2.28
CA LEU A 148 -5.19 -4.29 2.42
C LEU A 148 -4.89 -4.78 3.85
N GLU A 149 -5.26 -3.98 4.86
CA GLU A 149 -5.10 -4.33 6.27
C GLU A 149 -5.80 -5.66 6.60
N THR A 150 -7.04 -5.84 6.17
CA THR A 150 -7.80 -7.08 6.39
C THR A 150 -7.11 -8.28 5.77
N ARG A 151 -6.52 -8.13 4.57
CA ARG A 151 -5.79 -9.22 3.92
C ARG A 151 -4.50 -9.56 4.65
N LEU A 152 -3.74 -8.57 5.10
CA LEU A 152 -2.54 -8.77 5.90
C LEU A 152 -2.85 -9.43 7.26
N GLU A 153 -3.94 -9.02 7.93
CA GLU A 153 -4.46 -9.67 9.15
C GLU A 153 -4.82 -11.15 8.92
N GLN A 154 -5.27 -11.49 7.70
CA GLN A 154 -5.58 -12.86 7.30
C GLN A 154 -4.35 -13.67 6.87
N GLY A 155 -3.15 -13.10 6.98
CA GLY A 155 -1.89 -13.75 6.64
C GLY A 155 -1.53 -13.72 5.16
N ALA A 156 -2.22 -12.92 4.34
CA ALA A 156 -1.81 -12.69 2.96
C ALA A 156 -0.45 -11.99 2.94
N ARG A 157 0.38 -12.33 1.95
CA ARG A 157 1.68 -11.68 1.75
C ARG A 157 1.57 -10.57 0.71
N PHE A 158 2.50 -9.62 0.73
CA PHE A 158 2.47 -8.51 -0.22
C PHE A 158 2.63 -8.99 -1.67
N GLU A 159 3.41 -10.03 -1.90
CA GLU A 159 3.62 -10.67 -3.19
C GLU A 159 2.30 -11.16 -3.80
N ASP A 160 1.45 -11.78 -2.96
CA ASP A 160 0.12 -12.27 -3.36
C ASP A 160 -0.79 -11.08 -3.71
N LEU A 161 -0.77 -10.04 -2.88
CA LEU A 161 -1.63 -8.86 -3.05
C LEU A 161 -1.23 -8.01 -4.26
N LEU A 162 0.06 -7.95 -4.60
CA LEU A 162 0.56 -7.33 -5.82
C LEU A 162 0.12 -8.12 -7.07
N GLY A 163 0.06 -9.45 -6.99
CA GLY A 163 -0.50 -10.31 -8.03
C GLY A 163 -2.02 -10.19 -8.20
N ASP A 164 -2.76 -10.09 -7.10
CA ASP A 164 -4.22 -9.91 -7.11
C ASP A 164 -4.62 -8.51 -7.62
N ALA A 165 -3.85 -7.49 -7.24
CA ALA A 165 -4.07 -6.10 -7.63
C ALA A 165 -3.91 -5.85 -9.14
N THR A 166 -3.20 -6.73 -9.84
CA THR A 166 -2.97 -6.65 -11.29
C THR A 166 -3.91 -7.59 -12.07
N SER A 167 -4.35 -8.68 -11.44
CA SER A 167 -5.21 -9.71 -12.02
C SER A 167 -6.70 -9.32 -12.09
N ALA A 168 -7.22 -8.55 -11.13
CA ALA A 168 -8.65 -8.21 -11.06
C ALA A 168 -9.16 -7.37 -12.26
N ALA A 169 -8.28 -6.66 -12.97
CA ALA A 169 -8.64 -5.90 -14.16
C ALA A 169 -9.02 -6.78 -15.38
N LYS A 170 -8.84 -8.10 -15.32
CA LYS A 170 -9.22 -9.02 -16.42
C LYS A 170 -10.74 -9.32 -16.46
N GLN A 171 -11.50 -9.03 -15.39
CA GLN A 171 -12.90 -9.45 -15.28
C GLN A 171 -13.94 -8.37 -15.65
N ALA A 172 -13.54 -7.14 -15.98
CA ALA A 172 -14.48 -6.04 -16.25
C ALA A 172 -14.62 -5.66 -17.75
N GLY A 173 -14.03 -6.43 -18.66
CA GLY A 173 -13.97 -6.11 -20.11
C GLY A 173 -14.61 -7.15 -21.02
N GLY A 174 -15.52 -7.98 -20.51
CA GLY A 174 -16.18 -9.02 -21.29
C GLY A 174 -17.66 -9.11 -20.96
N GLU A 175 -18.45 -8.22 -21.57
CA GLU A 175 -19.78 -8.49 -22.12
C GLU A 175 -20.21 -7.32 -23.03
#